data_AF-A0A356QMC0-F1
#
_entry.id   AF-A0A356QMC0-F1
#
_cell.length_a   1.000
_cell.length_b   1.000
_cell.length_c   1.000
_cell.angle_alpha   90.00
_cell.angle_beta   90.00
_cell.angle_gamma   90.00
#
_symmetry.space_group_name_H-M   'P 1'
#
loop_
_entity.id
_entity.type
_entity.pdbx_description
1 polymer ?
#
loop_
_entity_poly.entity_id
_entity_poly.type
_entity_poly.pdbx_seq_one_letter_code
_entity_poly.pdbx_strand_id
1 'polypeptide(L)'
;MHRRNLLIVAIVVPGCLLACAAQDRTGQGKRFAEVIQRIDKAYFRTVDSEQLFQAAMEGVFRKLDDRSEFIEPSKLKNYERDFKKEFAGIGVELDTEPSSGDIIVVAPVYGGPAWRAGIRSG
;
A
#
# COMPACT_ATOMS: atom_id res chain seq x y z
N MET A 1 10.27 -43.59 27.31
CA MET A 1 11.09 -42.60 26.57
C MET A 1 10.51 -41.18 26.52
N HIS A 2 9.27 -40.93 27.00
CA HIS A 2 8.61 -39.61 26.88
C HIS A 2 9.03 -38.53 27.90
N ARG A 3 9.42 -38.90 29.13
CA ARG A 3 9.77 -37.93 30.18
C ARG A 3 11.02 -37.09 29.86
N ARG A 4 11.98 -37.66 29.11
CA ARG A 4 13.24 -36.99 28.76
C ARG A 4 13.07 -35.99 27.61
N ASN A 5 12.20 -36.27 26.65
CA ASN A 5 11.83 -35.31 25.60
C ASN A 5 11.00 -34.15 26.14
N LEU A 6 10.10 -34.40 27.10
CA LEU A 6 9.26 -33.35 27.68
C LEU A 6 10.10 -32.29 28.42
N LEU A 7 11.16 -32.72 29.12
CA LEU A 7 12.09 -31.80 29.80
C LEU A 7 12.91 -30.97 28.81
N ILE A 8 13.30 -31.53 27.67
CA ILE A 8 14.05 -30.79 26.64
C ILE A 8 13.18 -29.70 26.02
N VAL A 9 11.92 -30.00 25.71
CA VAL A 9 10.98 -29.00 25.17
C VAL A 9 10.71 -27.88 26.18
N ALA A 10 10.56 -28.23 27.46
CA ALA A 10 10.31 -27.25 28.53
C ALA A 10 11.47 -26.26 28.76
N ILE A 11 12.70 -26.59 28.34
CA ILE A 11 13.87 -25.71 28.48
C ILE A 11 14.14 -24.95 27.17
N VAL A 12 14.00 -25.61 26.03
CA VAL A 12 14.32 -25.03 24.73
C VAL A 12 13.27 -24.02 24.27
N VAL A 13 11.97 -24.27 24.52
CA VAL A 13 10.90 -23.37 24.07
C VAL A 13 10.94 -22.02 24.80
N PRO A 14 11.10 -21.95 26.13
CA PRO A 14 11.23 -20.66 26.82
C PRO A 14 12.51 -19.91 26.44
N GLY A 15 13.62 -20.64 26.25
CA GLY A 15 14.87 -20.04 25.79
C GLY A 15 14.75 -19.43 24.40
N CYS A 16 14.04 -20.09 23.49
CA CYS A 16 13.78 -19.58 22.15
C CYS A 16 12.78 -18.40 22.16
N LEU A 17 11.75 -18.43 23.02
CA LEU A 17 10.81 -17.32 23.20
C LEU A 17 11.50 -16.07 23.78
N LEU A 18 12.36 -16.24 24.77
CA LEU A 18 13.17 -15.15 25.34
C LEU A 18 14.14 -14.57 24.31
N ALA A 19 14.79 -15.42 23.50
CA ALA A 19 15.63 -14.97 22.41
C ALA A 19 14.85 -14.21 21.33
N CYS A 20 13.65 -14.69 20.95
CA CYS A 20 12.77 -13.97 20.01
C CYS A 20 12.22 -12.66 20.58
N ALA A 21 11.93 -12.60 21.88
CA ALA A 21 11.49 -11.37 22.54
C ALA A 21 12.63 -10.34 22.69
N ALA A 22 13.86 -10.81 22.88
CA ALA A 22 15.07 -9.99 22.94
C ALA A 22 15.67 -9.68 21.56
N GLN A 23 15.19 -10.34 20.49
CA GLN A 23 15.59 -10.06 19.12
C GLN A 23 15.00 -8.72 18.69
N ASP A 24 15.77 -7.70 19.07
CA ASP A 24 15.52 -6.29 18.88
C ASP A 24 15.04 -6.05 17.45
N ARG A 25 13.77 -5.69 17.32
CA ARG A 25 13.23 -5.09 16.10
C ARG A 25 13.85 -3.70 15.95
N THR A 26 15.10 -3.69 15.48
CA THR A 26 15.77 -2.67 14.66
C THR A 26 15.59 -1.22 15.10
N GLY A 27 16.66 -0.59 15.57
CA GLY A 27 16.71 0.78 16.07
C GLY A 27 16.21 1.89 15.13
N GLN A 28 15.99 1.64 13.83
CA GLN A 28 15.45 2.65 12.91
C GLN A 28 13.95 2.88 13.07
N GLY A 29 13.16 1.84 13.35
CA GLY A 29 11.72 1.98 13.58
C GLY A 29 11.41 2.77 14.86
N LYS A 30 12.19 2.53 15.92
CA LYS A 30 12.12 3.29 17.18
C LYS A 30 12.45 4.77 16.97
N ARG A 31 13.51 5.08 16.19
CA ARG A 31 13.89 6.46 15.85
C ARG A 31 12.80 7.17 15.03
N PHE A 32 12.19 6.47 14.08
CA PHE A 32 11.10 7.02 13.29
C PHE A 32 9.89 7.38 14.17
N ALA A 33 9.49 6.47 15.06
CA ALA A 33 8.41 6.71 16.02
C ALA A 33 8.71 7.90 16.95
N GLU A 34 9.96 8.04 17.41
CA GLU A 34 10.39 9.16 18.24
C GLU A 34 10.28 10.51 17.51
N VAL A 35 10.67 10.57 16.24
CA VAL A 35 10.56 11.79 15.42
C VAL A 35 9.10 12.19 15.24
N ILE A 36 8.23 11.24 14.88
CA ILE A 36 6.78 11.46 14.72
C ILE A 36 6.18 12.01 16.02
N GLN A 37 6.48 11.38 17.17
CA GLN A 37 6.00 11.83 18.47
C GLN A 37 6.52 13.22 18.85
N ARG A 38 7.75 13.55 18.46
CA ARG A 38 8.34 14.85 18.75
C ARG A 38 7.70 15.96 17.92
N ILE A 39 7.36 15.68 16.66
CA ILE A 39 6.59 16.58 15.81
C ILE A 39 5.21 16.81 16.42
N ASP A 40 4.50 15.74 16.77
CA ASP A 40 3.16 15.83 17.36
C ASP A 40 3.13 16.69 18.64
N LYS A 41 4.14 16.53 19.52
CA LYS A 41 4.22 17.29 20.78
C LYS A 41 4.74 18.72 20.65
N ALA A 42 5.61 18.98 19.69
CA ALA A 42 6.30 20.27 19.55
C ALA A 42 5.66 21.18 18.49
N TYR A 43 4.78 20.65 17.64
CA TYR A 43 4.11 21.44 16.62
C TYR A 43 3.00 22.30 17.23
N PHE A 44 2.90 23.54 16.74
CA PHE A 44 1.97 24.54 17.27
C PHE A 44 0.49 24.21 17.03
N ARG A 45 0.19 23.31 16.09
CA ARG A 45 -1.18 22.88 15.75
C ARG A 45 -1.33 21.38 16.02
N THR A 46 -2.56 20.94 16.25
CA THR A 46 -2.85 19.50 16.25
C THR A 46 -2.67 18.97 14.84
N VAL A 47 -1.80 17.98 14.67
CA VAL A 47 -1.60 17.26 13.42
C VAL A 47 -2.24 15.89 13.57
N ASP A 48 -2.95 15.45 12.54
CA ASP A 48 -3.46 14.09 12.53
C ASP A 48 -2.30 13.10 12.32
N SER A 49 -2.16 12.15 13.24
CA SER A 49 -1.10 11.15 13.21
C SER A 49 -1.14 10.28 11.96
N GLU A 50 -2.34 10.04 11.40
CA GLU A 50 -2.52 9.25 10.19
C GLU A 50 -2.01 10.02 8.96
N GLN A 51 -2.38 11.29 8.82
CA GLN A 51 -1.87 12.16 7.75
C GLN A 51 -0.35 12.33 7.81
N LEU A 52 0.22 12.47 9.01
CA LEU A 52 1.66 12.59 9.17
C LEU A 52 2.39 11.31 8.75
N PHE A 53 1.82 10.15 9.05
CA PHE A 53 2.34 8.86 8.60
C PHE A 53 2.27 8.72 7.08
N GLN A 54 1.14 9.05 6.46
CA GLN A 54 0.96 9.01 5.00
C GLN A 54 1.99 9.91 4.29
N ALA A 55 2.14 11.16 4.74
CA ALA A 55 3.11 12.10 4.17
C ALA A 55 4.57 11.60 4.32
N ALA A 56 4.89 10.95 5.44
CA ALA A 56 6.20 10.35 5.64
C ALA A 56 6.44 9.18 4.68
N MET A 57 5.46 8.30 4.48
CA MET A 57 5.54 7.20 3.52
C MET A 57 5.70 7.70 2.09
N GLU A 58 4.90 8.68 1.66
CA GLU A 58 5.03 9.32 0.35
C GLU A 58 6.45 9.87 0.11
N GLY A 59 7.01 10.55 1.11
CA GLY A 59 8.38 11.06 1.04
C GLY A 59 9.45 9.96 0.89
N VAL A 60 9.25 8.82 1.55
CA VAL A 60 10.13 7.64 1.42
C VAL A 60 10.06 7.07 0.01
N PHE A 61 8.86 6.84 -0.53
CA PHE A 61 8.68 6.24 -1.85
C PHE A 61 9.13 7.14 -2.99
N ARG A 62 8.94 8.46 -2.85
CA ARG A 62 9.44 9.45 -3.81
C ARG A 62 10.96 9.40 -4.01
N LYS A 63 11.70 8.89 -3.02
CA LYS A 63 13.16 8.75 -3.09
C LYS A 63 13.60 7.42 -3.71
N LEU A 64 12.72 6.42 -3.78
CA LEU A 64 13.03 5.06 -4.21
C LEU A 64 13.13 4.97 -5.73
N ASP A 65 12.03 5.26 -6.44
CA ASP A 65 11.97 5.37 -7.90
C ASP A 65 10.72 6.16 -8.34
N ASP A 66 10.54 6.32 -9.64
CA ASP A 66 9.45 7.07 -10.29
C ASP A 66 8.12 6.30 -10.38
N ARG A 67 8.10 5.01 -10.06
CA ARG A 67 6.92 4.13 -10.18
C ARG A 67 6.46 3.50 -8.87
N SER A 68 7.16 3.76 -7.78
CA SER A 68 6.83 3.30 -6.45
C SER A 68 5.99 4.36 -5.74
N GLU A 69 4.82 3.94 -5.27
CA GLU A 69 3.87 4.78 -4.57
C GLU A 69 3.37 4.09 -3.31
N PHE A 70 3.08 4.88 -2.27
CA PHE A 70 2.30 4.43 -1.12
C PHE A 70 0.80 4.54 -1.42
N ILE A 71 0.09 3.41 -1.39
CA ILE A 71 -1.36 3.38 -1.59
C ILE A 71 -2.07 3.45 -0.24
N GLU A 72 -2.85 4.51 -0.04
CA GLU A 72 -3.70 4.64 1.14
C GLU A 72 -4.82 3.57 1.18
N PRO A 73 -5.24 3.09 2.36
CA PRO A 73 -6.32 2.11 2.50
C PRO A 73 -7.64 2.54 1.84
N SER A 74 -7.93 3.84 1.84
CA SER A 74 -9.10 4.45 1.20
C SER A 74 -9.09 4.29 -0.33
N LYS A 75 -7.91 4.35 -0.95
CA LYS A 75 -7.70 4.28 -2.40
C LYS A 75 -7.45 2.86 -2.90
N LEU A 76 -7.13 1.92 -2.02
CA LEU A 76 -6.80 0.54 -2.36
C LEU A 76 -7.86 -0.13 -3.26
N LYS A 77 -9.15 0.06 -2.97
CA LYS A 77 -10.24 -0.52 -3.80
C LYS A 77 -10.27 0.03 -5.23
N ASN A 78 -9.87 1.28 -5.43
CA ASN A 78 -9.81 1.87 -6.78
C ASN A 78 -8.62 1.27 -7.52
N TYR A 79 -7.45 1.26 -6.87
CA TYR A 79 -6.25 0.61 -7.39
C TYR A 79 -6.48 -0.86 -7.76
N GLU A 80 -7.15 -1.63 -6.90
CA GLU A 80 -7.47 -3.03 -7.18
C GLU A 80 -8.37 -3.18 -8.41
N ARG A 81 -9.34 -2.27 -8.62
CA ARG A 81 -10.18 -2.27 -9.83
C ARG A 81 -9.34 -1.96 -11.08
N ASP A 82 -8.45 -0.98 -10.99
CA ASP A 82 -7.55 -0.58 -12.08
C ASP A 82 -6.58 -1.72 -12.44
N PHE A 83 -5.96 -2.36 -11.44
CA PHE A 83 -5.05 -3.49 -11.64
C PHE A 83 -5.75 -4.74 -12.16
N LYS A 84 -6.92 -5.08 -11.63
CA LYS A 84 -7.71 -6.22 -12.12
C LYS A 84 -8.33 -5.94 -13.49
N LYS A 85 -8.23 -4.70 -13.99
CA LYS A 85 -8.91 -4.26 -15.21
C LYS A 85 -10.39 -4.64 -15.16
N GLU A 86 -11.01 -4.48 -13.99
CA GLU A 86 -12.44 -4.69 -13.81
C GLU A 86 -13.18 -3.48 -14.41
N PHE A 87 -13.22 -3.45 -15.73
CA PHE A 87 -14.03 -2.49 -16.47
C PHE A 87 -15.50 -2.84 -16.26
N ALA A 88 -16.20 -2.07 -15.43
CA ALA A 88 -17.66 -2.12 -15.39
C ALA A 88 -18.21 -1.46 -16.67
N GLY A 89 -18.86 -2.21 -17.56
CA GLY A 89 -19.57 -1.66 -18.72
C GLY A 89 -19.39 -2.40 -20.05
N ILE A 90 -19.44 -1.67 -21.17
CA ILE A 90 -19.34 -2.17 -22.55
C ILE A 90 -17.90 -2.52 -23.00
N GLY A 91 -16.91 -2.35 -22.13
CA GLY A 91 -15.51 -2.67 -22.39
C GLY A 91 -14.75 -1.59 -23.17
N VAL A 92 -14.97 -0.32 -22.82
CA VAL A 92 -14.20 0.84 -23.31
C VAL A 92 -13.52 1.55 -22.14
N GLU A 93 -12.29 1.99 -22.37
CA GLU A 93 -11.59 2.96 -21.54
C GLU A 93 -11.98 4.37 -22.01
N LEU A 94 -12.56 5.15 -21.10
CA LEU A 94 -13.01 6.51 -21.36
C LEU A 94 -12.11 7.47 -20.60
N ASP A 95 -11.75 8.57 -21.23
CA ASP A 95 -11.08 9.70 -20.59
C ASP A 95 -11.72 11.00 -21.07
N THR A 96 -11.48 12.09 -20.35
CA THR A 96 -11.99 13.40 -20.72
C THR A 96 -10.89 14.17 -21.43
N GLU A 97 -11.14 14.61 -22.67
CA GLU A 97 -10.21 15.46 -23.40
C GLU A 97 -9.98 16.77 -22.61
N PRO A 98 -8.74 17.08 -22.18
CA PRO A 98 -8.46 18.27 -21.36
C PRO A 98 -8.77 19.59 -22.08
N SER A 99 -8.83 19.57 -23.41
CA SER A 99 -8.97 20.74 -24.28
C SER A 99 -10.44 21.12 -24.53
N SER A 100 -11.32 20.14 -24.70
CA SER A 100 -12.74 20.36 -25.05
C SER A 100 -13.71 19.95 -23.95
N GLY A 101 -13.27 19.14 -22.98
CA GLY A 101 -14.15 18.56 -21.96
C GLY A 101 -15.03 17.42 -22.47
N ASP A 102 -14.81 16.97 -23.71
CA ASP A 102 -15.54 15.85 -24.28
C ASP A 102 -15.04 14.52 -23.72
N ILE A 103 -15.94 13.55 -23.57
CA ILE A 103 -15.58 12.17 -23.21
C ILE A 103 -15.11 11.46 -24.48
N ILE A 104 -13.85 11.06 -24.51
CA ILE A 104 -13.22 10.36 -25.63
C ILE A 104 -12.97 8.89 -25.28
N VAL A 105 -12.93 8.04 -26.31
CA VAL A 105 -12.54 6.64 -26.14
C VAL A 105 -11.02 6.54 -26.25
N VAL A 106 -10.35 6.20 -25.15
CA VAL A 106 -8.90 5.97 -25.15
C VAL A 106 -8.57 4.65 -25.83
N ALA A 107 -9.20 3.56 -25.41
CA ALA A 107 -9.04 2.25 -26.04
C ALA A 107 -10.19 1.29 -25.71
N PRO A 108 -10.64 0.47 -26.67
CA PRO A 108 -11.48 -0.70 -26.38
C PRO A 108 -10.66 -1.82 -25.73
N VAL A 109 -11.26 -2.53 -24.78
CA VAL A 109 -10.66 -3.72 -24.15
C VAL A 109 -10.55 -4.85 -25.18
N TYR A 110 -9.35 -5.38 -25.39
CA TYR A 110 -9.09 -6.44 -26.37
C TYR A 110 -9.99 -7.67 -26.13
N GLY A 111 -10.75 -8.06 -27.15
CA GLY A 111 -11.71 -9.17 -27.06
C GLY A 111 -13.02 -8.85 -26.34
N GLY A 112 -13.17 -7.65 -25.77
CA GLY A 112 -14.38 -7.17 -25.11
C GLY A 112 -15.53 -6.84 -26.08
N PRO A 113 -16.74 -6.55 -25.58
CA PRO A 113 -17.91 -6.24 -26.41
C PRO A 113 -17.68 -5.07 -27.37
N ALA A 114 -17.10 -3.96 -26.89
CA ALA A 114 -16.77 -2.80 -27.72
C ALA A 114 -15.75 -3.10 -28.83
N TRP A 115 -14.73 -3.93 -28.54
CA TRP A 115 -13.77 -4.40 -29.54
C TRP A 115 -14.46 -5.19 -30.66
N ARG A 116 -15.37 -6.11 -30.29
CA ARG A 116 -16.16 -6.88 -31.26
C ARG A 116 -17.15 -6.01 -32.04
N ALA A 117 -17.65 -4.94 -31.43
CA ALA A 117 -18.50 -3.95 -32.10
C ALA A 117 -17.71 -3.01 -33.03
N GLY A 118 -16.38 -3.11 -33.07
CA GLY A 118 -15.54 -2.30 -33.96
C GLY A 118 -15.32 -0.86 -33.49
N ILE A 119 -15.61 -0.56 -32.22
CA ILE A 119 -15.31 0.75 -31.61
C ILE A 119 -13.80 0.95 -31.63
N ARG A 120 -13.35 2.16 -31.98
CA ARG A 120 -11.93 2.54 -32.05
C ARG A 120 -11.64 3.69 -31.09
N SER A 121 -10.36 3.87 -30.78
CA SER A 121 -9.85 5.01 -30.04
C SER A 121 -10.01 6.30 -30.85
N GLY A 122 -10.36 7.40 -30.19
CA GLY A 122 -10.56 8.72 -30.80
C GLY A 122 -11.83 9.41 -30.34
#